data_AF-E4RK58-F1
#
_entry.id   AF-E4RK58-F1
#
_cell.length_a   1.000
_cell.length_b   1.000
_cell.length_c   1.000
_cell.angle_alpha   90.00
_cell.angle_beta   90.00
_cell.angle_gamma   90.00
#
_symmetry.space_group_name_H-M   'P 1'
#
loop_
_entity.id
_entity.type
_entity.pdbx_description
1 polymer ?
#
loop_
_entity_poly.entity_id
_entity_poly.type
_entity_poly.pdbx_seq_one_letter_code
_entity_poly.pdbx_strand_id
1 'polypeptide(L)'
;MDITCDQDCDMGYIYLKESYSGNYEQFKLKETISQQNIDNTINNIYLQLNRLNWPKKTYRKALNDGDFIEEFQNDLDENGYMKGIELKLTSKKLKEIVDNLEISTFEFANSQFYYIPLARKDEIFSDKNFIYPFSKAEDAYVILSISKQSRYEINKDGGKTNVYAVAYIKAIMFTDKSPYDINYFKNLKIYKASNT
;
A
#
# COMPACT_ATOMS: atom_id res chain seq x y z
N MET A 1 0.11 12.44 -2.11
CA MET A 1 -0.51 11.33 -1.37
C MET A 1 -0.72 11.87 0.00
N ASP A 2 -1.85 11.57 0.60
CA ASP A 2 -2.15 12.12 1.92
C ASP A 2 -2.16 10.99 2.93
N ILE A 3 -1.71 11.28 4.14
CA ILE A 3 -1.79 10.36 5.27
C ILE A 3 -2.54 11.06 6.38
N THR A 4 -3.66 10.49 6.81
CA THR A 4 -4.32 10.86 8.07
C THR A 4 -3.94 9.86 9.14
N CYS A 5 -3.62 10.33 10.34
CA CYS A 5 -3.37 9.46 11.47
C CYS A 5 -3.96 9.98 12.78
N ASP A 6 -4.49 9.05 13.54
CA ASP A 6 -4.89 9.23 14.93
C ASP A 6 -3.96 8.38 15.79
N GLN A 7 -3.04 9.06 16.46
CA GLN A 7 -2.00 8.42 17.25
C GLN A 7 -2.49 7.95 18.63
N ASP A 8 -3.67 8.40 19.07
CA ASP A 8 -4.25 7.98 20.35
C ASP A 8 -4.82 6.55 20.24
N CYS A 9 -5.23 6.14 19.03
CA CYS A 9 -5.70 4.78 18.74
C CYS A 9 -4.80 3.99 17.77
N ASP A 10 -3.61 4.49 17.44
CA ASP A 10 -2.68 3.89 16.48
C ASP A 10 -3.31 3.61 15.09
N MET A 11 -4.28 4.41 14.64
CA MET A 11 -4.97 4.23 13.36
C MET A 11 -4.50 5.22 12.31
N GLY A 12 -4.52 4.80 11.05
CA GLY A 12 -4.24 5.68 9.94
C GLY A 12 -4.90 5.26 8.65
N TYR A 13 -4.88 6.20 7.71
CA TYR A 13 -5.35 6.01 6.37
C TYR A 13 -4.39 6.67 5.39
N ILE A 14 -3.98 5.93 4.35
CA ILE A 14 -3.15 6.46 3.25
C ILE A 14 -4.04 6.62 2.02
N TYR A 15 -4.20 7.86 1.56
CA TYR A 15 -4.95 8.20 0.36
C TYR A 15 -4.03 8.16 -0.86
N LEU A 16 -4.40 7.36 -1.85
CA LEU A 16 -3.61 7.08 -3.06
C LEU A 16 -4.13 7.83 -4.29
N LYS A 17 -5.33 8.43 -4.22
CA LYS A 17 -5.90 9.27 -5.28
C LYS A 17 -6.41 10.58 -4.69
N GLU A 18 -6.02 11.70 -5.28
CA GLU A 18 -6.40 13.05 -4.81
C GLU A 18 -7.93 13.26 -4.84
N SER A 19 -8.61 12.73 -5.85
CA SER A 19 -10.08 12.78 -5.96
C SER A 19 -10.79 12.03 -4.85
N TYR A 20 -10.07 11.22 -4.09
CA TYR A 20 -10.54 10.48 -2.94
C TYR A 20 -9.91 11.13 -1.70
N SER A 21 -10.25 12.39 -1.43
CA SER A 21 -9.85 13.10 -0.21
C SER A 21 -10.84 12.76 0.92
N GLY A 22 -10.34 12.23 2.02
CA GLY A 22 -11.17 11.94 3.20
C GLY A 22 -11.74 13.20 3.85
N ASN A 23 -12.73 13.03 4.73
CA ASN A 23 -13.21 14.13 5.56
C ASN A 23 -12.11 14.56 6.55
N TYR A 24 -11.32 15.57 6.18
CA TYR A 24 -10.25 16.13 6.99
C TYR A 24 -10.75 16.99 8.16
N GLU A 25 -12.06 17.17 8.38
CA GLU A 25 -12.56 18.08 9.43
C GLU A 25 -11.99 17.82 10.82
N GLN A 26 -11.71 16.56 11.14
CA GLN A 26 -11.11 16.13 12.42
C GLN A 26 -9.57 16.04 12.40
N PHE A 27 -8.92 16.27 11.25
CA PHE A 27 -7.47 16.20 11.09
C PHE A 27 -6.87 17.55 10.68
N LYS A 28 -5.76 17.94 11.31
CA LYS A 28 -5.00 19.14 10.94
C LYS A 28 -3.76 18.75 10.17
N LEU A 29 -3.49 19.45 9.07
CA LEU A 29 -2.21 19.36 8.37
C LEU A 29 -1.08 19.72 9.33
N LYS A 30 -0.11 18.82 9.47
CA LYS A 30 1.07 19.02 10.33
C LYS A 30 2.35 19.14 9.52
N GLU A 31 2.43 18.42 8.41
CA GLU A 31 3.66 18.32 7.64
C GLU A 31 3.35 18.17 6.15
N THR A 32 4.22 18.72 5.33
CA THR A 32 4.22 18.52 3.88
C THR A 32 5.65 18.21 3.45
N ILE A 33 5.81 17.08 2.79
CA ILE A 33 7.09 16.58 2.30
C ILE A 33 6.97 16.49 0.78
N SER A 34 7.73 17.33 0.09
CA SER A 34 7.71 17.42 -1.37
C SER A 34 8.98 16.84 -1.97
N GLN A 35 8.84 15.89 -2.88
CA GLN A 35 9.90 15.35 -3.72
C GLN A 35 9.81 15.98 -5.10
N GLN A 36 10.61 17.03 -5.34
CA GLN A 36 10.50 17.80 -6.58
C GLN A 36 10.95 16.99 -7.80
N ASN A 37 12.02 16.21 -7.67
CA ASN A 37 12.58 15.39 -8.74
C ASN A 37 12.63 13.91 -8.36
N ILE A 38 12.28 13.03 -9.32
CA ILE A 38 12.51 11.59 -9.23
C ILE A 38 13.71 11.29 -10.10
N ASP A 39 14.90 11.50 -9.56
CA ASP A 39 16.16 11.27 -10.29
C ASP A 39 16.69 9.84 -10.08
N ASN A 40 16.08 9.11 -9.14
CA ASN A 40 16.47 7.77 -8.78
C ASN A 40 15.83 6.74 -9.69
N THR A 41 16.65 6.13 -10.55
CA THR A 41 16.28 4.95 -11.32
C THR A 41 16.84 3.70 -10.67
N ILE A 42 15.99 2.73 -10.34
CA ILE A 42 16.42 1.45 -9.77
C ILE A 42 16.90 0.54 -10.89
N ASN A 43 18.21 0.44 -11.04
CA ASN A 43 18.84 -0.50 -11.96
C ASN A 43 18.63 -1.94 -11.51
N ASN A 44 18.48 -2.86 -12.47
CA ASN A 44 18.31 -4.29 -12.24
C ASN A 44 17.17 -4.66 -11.28
N ILE A 45 16.09 -3.87 -11.27
CA ILE A 45 14.91 -4.13 -10.46
C ILE A 45 14.34 -5.55 -10.68
N TYR A 46 14.46 -6.08 -11.90
CA TYR A 46 14.00 -7.42 -12.26
C TYR A 46 14.64 -8.50 -11.38
N LEU A 47 15.90 -8.32 -10.94
CA LEU A 47 16.55 -9.24 -10.01
C LEU A 47 15.85 -9.25 -8.65
N GLN A 48 15.35 -8.10 -8.20
CA GLN A 48 14.59 -8.00 -6.96
C GLN A 48 13.18 -8.56 -7.15
N LEU A 49 12.47 -8.15 -8.21
CA LEU A 49 11.10 -8.57 -8.50
C LEU A 49 10.98 -10.08 -8.73
N ASN A 50 11.97 -10.71 -9.36
CA ASN A 50 11.99 -12.16 -9.60
C ASN A 50 12.11 -13.00 -8.32
N ARG A 51 12.46 -12.38 -7.18
CA ARG A 51 12.49 -13.07 -5.88
C ARG A 51 11.11 -13.20 -5.26
N LEU A 52 10.17 -12.34 -5.65
CA LEU A 52 8.83 -12.29 -5.07
C LEU A 52 7.94 -13.34 -5.73
N ASN A 53 6.82 -13.62 -5.08
CA ASN A 53 5.80 -14.52 -5.59
C ASN A 53 4.85 -13.74 -6.51
N TRP A 54 4.59 -14.28 -7.72
CA TRP A 54 3.71 -13.69 -8.73
C TRP A 54 2.50 -14.58 -9.03
N PRO A 55 1.47 -14.61 -8.18
CA PRO A 55 0.25 -15.35 -8.48
C PRO A 55 -0.45 -14.81 -9.72
N LYS A 56 -1.00 -15.70 -10.54
CA LYS A 56 -1.75 -15.34 -11.77
C LYS A 56 -3.18 -14.90 -11.48
N LYS A 57 -3.36 -13.94 -10.57
CA LYS A 57 -4.66 -13.36 -10.19
C LYS A 57 -4.49 -11.92 -9.74
N THR A 58 -5.55 -11.13 -9.85
CA THR A 58 -5.54 -9.75 -9.34
C THR A 58 -5.65 -9.72 -7.83
N TYR A 59 -5.26 -8.60 -7.23
CA TYR A 59 -5.40 -8.33 -5.80
C TYR A 59 -6.83 -8.62 -5.29
N ARG A 60 -7.84 -8.06 -5.99
CA ARG A 60 -9.26 -8.28 -5.68
C ARG A 60 -9.65 -9.76 -5.75
N LYS A 61 -9.14 -10.49 -6.75
CA LYS A 61 -9.45 -11.92 -6.87
C LYS A 61 -8.84 -12.72 -5.73
N ALA A 62 -7.62 -12.39 -5.30
CA ALA A 62 -6.96 -13.02 -4.16
C ALA A 62 -7.74 -12.81 -2.86
N LEU A 63 -8.25 -11.59 -2.63
CA LEU A 63 -9.17 -11.29 -1.52
C LEU A 63 -10.45 -12.11 -1.58
N ASN A 64 -11.12 -12.12 -2.74
CA ASN A 64 -12.39 -12.85 -2.91
C ASN A 64 -12.22 -14.37 -2.77
N ASP A 65 -11.04 -14.90 -3.09
CA ASP A 65 -10.71 -16.32 -2.94
C ASP A 65 -10.32 -16.69 -1.51
N GLY A 66 -10.15 -15.70 -0.62
CA GLY A 66 -9.73 -15.91 0.75
C GLY A 66 -8.25 -16.29 0.90
N ASP A 67 -7.40 -15.95 -0.08
CA ASP A 67 -5.94 -16.19 0.03
C ASP A 67 -5.35 -15.49 1.26
N PHE A 68 -5.91 -14.32 1.59
CA PHE A 68 -5.61 -13.51 2.74
C PHE A 68 -6.79 -12.56 3.03
N ILE A 69 -6.80 -11.99 4.22
CA ILE A 69 -7.57 -10.80 4.54
C ILE A 69 -6.65 -9.60 4.64
N GLU A 70 -7.22 -8.42 4.57
CA GLU A 70 -6.51 -7.16 4.75
C GLU A 70 -6.31 -6.85 6.25
N GLU A 71 -5.34 -5.98 6.59
CA GLU A 71 -5.13 -5.56 7.99
C GLU A 71 -6.39 -4.91 8.59
N PHE A 72 -6.96 -3.98 7.84
CA PHE A 72 -8.32 -3.45 7.95
C PHE A 72 -8.94 -3.46 6.56
N GLN A 73 -9.93 -2.63 6.21
CA GLN A 73 -10.54 -2.68 4.88
C GLN A 73 -9.89 -1.65 3.95
N ASN A 74 -9.25 -2.08 2.85
CA ASN A 74 -8.73 -1.13 1.87
C ASN A 74 -9.81 -0.76 0.86
N ASP A 75 -9.80 0.50 0.42
CA ASP A 75 -10.76 0.98 -0.56
C ASP A 75 -10.27 0.75 -1.97
N LEU A 76 -11.05 0.01 -2.77
CA LEU A 76 -10.82 -0.16 -4.20
C LEU A 76 -11.81 0.69 -5.01
N ASP A 77 -11.41 1.15 -6.20
CA ASP A 77 -12.35 1.71 -7.17
C ASP A 77 -13.11 0.62 -7.92
N GLU A 78 -14.03 0.99 -8.81
CA GLU A 78 -14.79 0.02 -9.60
C GLU A 78 -13.91 -0.92 -10.43
N ASN A 79 -12.73 -0.45 -10.87
CA ASN A 79 -11.83 -1.15 -11.79
C ASN A 79 -10.80 -2.06 -11.13
N GLY A 80 -10.61 -1.99 -9.80
CA GLY A 80 -9.62 -2.83 -9.11
C GLY A 80 -8.55 -2.05 -8.38
N TYR A 81 -8.38 -0.77 -8.69
CA TYR A 81 -7.26 0.02 -8.18
C TYR A 81 -7.53 0.49 -6.78
N MET A 82 -6.51 0.40 -5.93
CA MET A 82 -6.58 0.86 -4.57
C MET A 82 -6.61 2.38 -4.50
N LYS A 83 -7.62 2.94 -3.85
CA LYS A 83 -7.76 4.38 -3.59
C LYS A 83 -7.27 4.76 -2.22
N GLY A 84 -7.31 3.84 -1.27
CA GLY A 84 -6.68 4.07 0.01
C GLY A 84 -6.51 2.82 0.88
N ILE A 85 -5.67 2.98 1.88
CA ILE A 85 -5.16 1.92 2.74
C ILE A 85 -5.48 2.27 4.18
N GLU A 86 -6.31 1.46 4.82
CA GLU A 86 -6.53 1.54 6.27
C GLU A 86 -5.56 0.58 6.97
N LEU A 87 -4.79 1.12 7.93
CA LEU A 87 -3.68 0.39 8.56
C LEU A 87 -3.45 0.84 10.00
N LYS A 88 -2.78 -0.03 10.77
CA LYS A 88 -2.31 0.36 12.09
C LYS A 88 -1.10 1.26 11.89
N LEU A 89 -1.24 2.53 12.21
CA LEU A 89 -0.26 3.57 11.92
C LEU A 89 0.27 4.21 13.20
N THR A 90 1.07 3.44 13.94
CA THR A 90 1.81 3.96 15.10
C THR A 90 2.78 5.07 14.68
N SER A 91 3.20 5.90 15.65
CA SER A 91 4.17 6.97 15.39
C SER A 91 5.48 6.44 14.81
N LYS A 92 5.91 5.24 15.26
CA LYS A 92 7.08 4.55 14.73
C LYS A 92 6.85 4.14 13.27
N LYS A 93 5.70 3.55 12.95
CA LYS A 93 5.39 3.10 11.58
C LYS A 93 5.26 4.27 10.61
N LEU A 94 4.65 5.37 11.04
CA LEU A 94 4.58 6.61 10.28
C LEU A 94 5.99 7.15 9.99
N LYS A 95 6.85 7.22 11.02
CA LYS A 95 8.23 7.65 10.84
C LYS A 95 8.98 6.75 9.86
N GLU A 96 8.82 5.44 9.96
CA GLU A 96 9.41 4.49 9.01
C GLU A 96 8.92 4.73 7.58
N ILE A 97 7.63 4.98 7.36
CA ILE A 97 7.12 5.29 6.01
C ILE A 97 7.77 6.58 5.50
N VAL A 98 7.80 7.64 6.30
CA VAL A 98 8.37 8.94 5.94
C VAL A 98 9.86 8.83 5.64
N ASP A 99 10.65 8.22 6.53
CA ASP A 99 12.10 8.09 6.41
C ASP A 99 12.51 7.26 5.18
N ASN A 100 11.67 6.30 4.77
CA ASN A 100 11.95 5.40 3.64
C ASN A 100 11.22 5.80 2.36
N LEU A 101 10.47 6.91 2.36
CA LEU A 101 9.77 7.37 1.17
C LEU A 101 10.79 7.96 0.21
N GLU A 102 11.20 7.16 -0.77
CA GLU A 102 12.07 7.58 -1.87
C GLU A 102 11.43 7.10 -3.16
N ILE A 103 10.63 7.98 -3.78
CA ILE A 103 9.98 7.64 -5.05
C ILE A 103 11.07 7.44 -6.08
N SER A 104 11.00 6.31 -6.77
CA SER A 104 11.97 5.93 -7.79
C SER A 104 11.25 5.44 -9.04
N THR A 105 11.97 5.37 -10.14
CA THR A 105 11.48 4.76 -11.39
C THR A 105 12.28 3.50 -11.74
N PHE A 106 11.68 2.60 -12.51
CA PHE A 106 12.39 1.49 -13.13
C PHE A 106 11.69 0.97 -14.37
N GLU A 107 12.43 0.35 -15.29
CA GLU A 107 11.85 -0.34 -16.45
C GLU A 107 11.53 -1.79 -16.09
N PHE A 108 10.32 -2.23 -16.42
CA PHE A 108 9.88 -3.61 -16.27
C PHE A 108 8.82 -3.92 -17.33
N ALA A 109 8.87 -5.12 -17.92
CA ALA A 109 7.91 -5.55 -18.96
C ALA A 109 7.68 -4.50 -20.07
N ASN A 110 8.76 -3.87 -20.56
CA ASN A 110 8.74 -2.83 -21.59
C ASN A 110 7.93 -1.57 -21.22
N SER A 111 7.78 -1.27 -19.93
CA SER A 111 7.11 -0.06 -19.44
C SER A 111 7.92 0.57 -18.31
N GLN A 112 7.84 1.90 -18.22
CA GLN A 112 8.39 2.66 -17.11
C GLN A 112 7.40 2.61 -15.94
N PHE A 113 7.85 2.11 -14.79
CA PHE A 113 7.08 2.13 -13.55
C PHE A 113 7.63 3.19 -12.61
N TYR A 114 6.72 3.85 -11.90
CA TYR A 114 6.97 4.55 -10.65
C TYR A 114 6.84 3.57 -9.49
N TYR A 115 7.65 3.76 -8.47
CA TYR A 115 7.75 2.91 -7.28
C TYR A 115 7.56 3.74 -6.02
N ILE A 116 6.55 3.40 -5.23
CA ILE A 116 6.19 4.08 -3.99
C ILE A 116 6.42 3.12 -2.81
N PRO A 117 7.57 3.23 -2.10
CA PRO A 117 7.85 2.40 -0.94
C PRO A 117 7.06 2.86 0.30
N LEU A 118 6.49 1.90 1.04
CA LEU A 118 5.82 2.11 2.34
C LEU A 118 6.50 1.31 3.47
N ALA A 119 7.67 0.74 3.19
CA ALA A 119 8.51 0.00 4.11
C ALA A 119 9.96 0.05 3.64
N ARG A 120 10.87 -0.53 4.43
CA ARG A 120 12.27 -0.64 4.06
C ARG A 120 12.46 -1.56 2.85
N LYS A 121 13.48 -1.29 2.04
CA LYS A 121 13.76 -2.02 0.79
C LYS A 121 13.92 -3.54 1.01
N ASP A 122 14.63 -3.94 2.05
CA ASP A 122 14.83 -5.35 2.42
C ASP A 122 13.53 -6.05 2.85
N GLU A 123 12.60 -5.31 3.45
CA GLU A 123 11.27 -5.81 3.77
C GLU A 123 10.36 -5.92 2.54
N ILE A 124 10.49 -5.01 1.57
CA ILE A 124 9.69 -4.99 0.35
C ILE A 124 10.09 -6.14 -0.57
N PHE A 125 11.40 -6.32 -0.81
CA PHE A 125 11.93 -7.33 -1.74
C PHE A 125 12.29 -8.66 -1.07
N SER A 126 11.52 -9.03 -0.06
CA SER A 126 11.57 -10.35 0.58
C SER A 126 10.98 -11.43 -0.33
N ASP A 127 11.59 -12.62 -0.37
CA ASP A 127 11.10 -13.78 -1.13
C ASP A 127 9.78 -14.36 -0.60
N LYS A 128 9.33 -13.88 0.57
CA LYS A 128 8.04 -14.22 1.18
C LYS A 128 6.92 -13.27 0.79
N ASN A 129 7.24 -12.19 0.06
CA ASN A 129 6.24 -11.23 -0.36
C ASN A 129 5.62 -11.62 -1.69
N PHE A 130 4.47 -11.03 -1.95
CA PHE A 130 3.64 -11.29 -3.12
C PHE A 130 3.43 -10.00 -3.89
N ILE A 131 3.39 -10.13 -5.21
CA ILE A 131 3.03 -9.06 -6.12
C ILE A 131 1.72 -9.43 -6.78
N TYR A 132 0.74 -8.54 -6.67
CA TYR A 132 -0.56 -8.70 -7.32
C TYR A 132 -0.84 -7.49 -8.22
N PRO A 133 -1.23 -7.71 -9.49
CA PRO A 133 -1.77 -6.63 -10.30
C PRO A 133 -3.13 -6.20 -9.73
N PHE A 134 -3.43 -4.90 -9.82
CA PHE A 134 -4.76 -4.40 -9.43
C PHE A 134 -5.84 -4.80 -10.44
N SER A 135 -5.51 -4.76 -11.73
CA SER A 135 -6.41 -5.03 -12.84
C SER A 135 -5.76 -5.96 -13.87
N LYS A 136 -6.53 -6.40 -14.87
CA LYS A 136 -5.99 -7.19 -16.00
C LYS A 136 -5.09 -6.37 -16.94
N ALA A 137 -5.07 -5.04 -16.81
CA ALA A 137 -4.23 -4.19 -17.62
C ALA A 137 -2.75 -4.26 -17.20
N GLU A 138 -2.47 -4.78 -15.99
CA GLU A 138 -1.09 -5.01 -15.52
C GLU A 138 -0.23 -3.73 -15.53
N ASP A 139 -0.89 -2.59 -15.36
CA ASP A 139 -0.35 -1.23 -15.38
C ASP A 139 -0.07 -0.68 -13.97
N ALA A 140 -0.57 -1.35 -12.93
CA ALA A 140 -0.28 -1.08 -11.53
C ALA A 140 -0.39 -2.33 -10.65
N TYR A 141 0.45 -2.38 -9.61
CA TYR A 141 0.61 -3.52 -8.72
C TYR A 141 0.77 -3.09 -7.28
N VAL A 142 0.39 -3.99 -6.38
CA VAL A 142 0.71 -3.91 -4.95
C VAL A 142 1.72 -4.98 -4.58
N ILE A 143 2.69 -4.62 -3.75
CA ILE A 143 3.59 -5.55 -3.07
C ILE A 143 3.13 -5.67 -1.63
N LEU A 144 2.87 -6.90 -1.18
CA LEU A 144 2.41 -7.17 0.18
C LEU A 144 3.16 -8.33 0.83
N SER A 145 3.25 -8.29 2.15
CA SER A 145 3.66 -9.42 2.98
C SER A 145 2.42 -10.08 3.58
N ILE A 146 2.37 -11.41 3.59
CA ILE A 146 1.29 -12.16 4.23
C ILE A 146 1.79 -12.72 5.57
N SER A 147 1.06 -12.44 6.65
CA SER A 147 1.42 -12.90 7.99
C SER A 147 1.38 -14.42 8.11
N LYS A 148 2.25 -14.94 8.97
CA LYS A 148 2.08 -16.31 9.50
C LYS A 148 1.05 -16.38 10.64
N GLN A 149 0.81 -15.24 11.29
CA GLN A 149 -0.16 -15.12 12.39
C GLN A 149 -1.53 -14.84 11.83
N SER A 150 -2.45 -15.74 12.12
CA SER A 150 -3.78 -15.71 11.54
C SER A 150 -4.78 -15.03 12.47
N ARG A 151 -5.76 -14.32 11.90
CA ARG A 151 -6.95 -13.91 12.66
C ARG A 151 -7.94 -15.07 12.71
N TYR A 152 -8.55 -15.23 13.88
CA TYR A 152 -9.53 -16.27 14.15
C TYR A 152 -10.93 -15.66 14.07
N GLU A 153 -11.77 -16.18 13.18
CA GLU A 153 -13.20 -15.90 13.20
C GLU A 153 -13.90 -17.08 13.89
N ILE A 154 -14.51 -16.82 15.04
CA ILE A 154 -15.31 -17.84 15.75
C ILE A 154 -16.72 -17.74 15.21
N ASN A 155 -17.19 -18.78 14.52
CA ASN A 155 -18.59 -18.86 14.10
C ASN A 155 -19.52 -18.78 15.30
N LYS A 156 -20.70 -18.15 15.14
CA LYS A 156 -21.71 -17.96 16.19
C LYS A 156 -22.12 -19.25 16.91
N ASP A 157 -21.89 -20.40 16.27
CA ASP A 157 -22.26 -21.73 16.76
C ASP A 157 -21.09 -22.43 17.50
N GLY A 158 -19.97 -21.74 17.73
CA GLY A 158 -18.80 -22.23 18.48
C GLY A 158 -17.97 -23.32 17.79
N GLY A 159 -18.33 -23.75 16.57
CA GLY A 159 -17.79 -24.96 15.97
C GLY A 159 -16.55 -24.81 15.06
N LYS A 160 -16.49 -23.79 14.20
CA LYS A 160 -15.37 -23.61 13.25
C LYS A 160 -14.69 -22.27 13.45
N THR A 161 -13.37 -22.32 13.56
CA THR A 161 -12.51 -21.14 13.57
C THR A 161 -11.90 -20.96 12.20
N ASN A 162 -12.27 -19.92 11.45
CA ASN A 162 -11.56 -19.59 10.23
C ASN A 162 -10.27 -18.87 10.58
N VAL A 163 -9.17 -19.30 9.96
CA VAL A 163 -7.81 -18.86 10.23
C VAL A 163 -7.35 -18.10 8.99
N TYR A 164 -7.41 -16.77 9.03
CA TYR A 164 -7.04 -15.95 7.89
C TYR A 164 -5.66 -15.35 8.05
N ALA A 165 -4.81 -15.53 7.04
CA ALA A 165 -3.55 -14.80 6.97
C ALA A 165 -3.82 -13.32 6.65
N VAL A 166 -3.09 -12.41 7.28
CA VAL A 166 -3.29 -10.96 7.13
C VAL A 166 -2.24 -10.40 6.18
N ALA A 167 -2.68 -9.69 5.16
CA ALA A 167 -1.81 -8.97 4.24
C ALA A 167 -1.48 -7.57 4.75
N TYR A 168 -0.21 -7.20 4.66
CA TYR A 168 0.30 -5.85 4.93
C TYR A 168 0.95 -5.29 3.68
N ILE A 169 0.51 -4.10 3.26
CA ILE A 169 1.03 -3.44 2.07
C ILE A 169 2.43 -2.90 2.35
N LYS A 170 3.33 -3.14 1.41
CA LYS A 170 4.76 -2.78 1.50
C LYS A 170 5.16 -1.76 0.44
N ALA A 171 4.59 -1.83 -0.74
CA ALA A 171 4.80 -0.86 -1.80
C ALA A 171 3.66 -0.89 -2.83
N ILE A 172 3.57 0.18 -3.60
CA ILE A 172 2.76 0.24 -4.83
C ILE A 172 3.70 0.61 -5.97
N MET A 173 3.48 0.01 -7.14
CA MET A 173 4.19 0.39 -8.37
C MET A 173 3.20 0.53 -9.52
N PHE A 174 3.39 1.54 -10.37
CA PHE A 174 2.44 1.85 -11.43
C PHE A 174 3.08 2.56 -12.63
N THR A 175 2.47 2.43 -13.79
CA THR A 175 2.85 3.14 -15.02
C THR A 175 2.04 4.41 -15.20
N ASP A 176 2.43 5.25 -16.15
CA ASP A 176 1.69 6.45 -16.58
C ASP A 176 0.31 6.15 -17.20
N LYS A 177 0.04 4.89 -17.58
CA LYS A 177 -1.26 4.43 -18.07
C LYS A 177 -2.26 4.11 -16.96
N SER A 178 -1.77 3.95 -15.73
CA SER A 178 -2.60 3.69 -14.55
C SER A 178 -3.38 4.94 -14.12
N PRO A 179 -4.41 4.82 -13.27
CA PRO A 179 -5.16 5.98 -12.79
C PRO A 179 -4.48 6.72 -11.62
N TYR A 180 -3.20 6.46 -11.36
CA TYR A 180 -2.44 7.11 -10.29
C TYR A 180 -1.68 8.32 -10.82
N ASP A 181 -1.74 9.44 -10.09
CA ASP A 181 -0.98 10.66 -10.43
C ASP A 181 0.30 10.74 -9.60
N ILE A 182 1.45 10.64 -10.28
CA ILE A 182 2.75 10.78 -9.64
C ILE A 182 2.95 12.13 -8.93
N ASN A 183 2.36 13.22 -9.45
CA ASN A 183 2.49 14.54 -8.84
C ASN A 183 1.77 14.61 -7.51
N TYR A 184 0.65 13.89 -7.37
CA TYR A 184 0.03 13.67 -6.08
C TYR A 184 1.03 12.97 -5.15
N PHE A 185 1.60 11.80 -5.52
CA PHE A 185 2.55 11.07 -4.67
C PHE A 185 3.79 11.87 -4.24
N LYS A 186 4.33 12.71 -5.12
CA LYS A 186 5.47 13.60 -4.83
C LYS A 186 5.21 14.58 -3.69
N ASN A 187 3.95 14.88 -3.38
CA ASN A 187 3.57 15.79 -2.32
C ASN A 187 2.89 14.99 -1.21
N LEU A 188 3.69 14.43 -0.30
CA LEU A 188 3.17 13.76 0.89
C LEU A 188 2.69 14.81 1.88
N LYS A 189 1.39 14.80 2.20
CA LYS A 189 0.83 15.61 3.27
C LYS A 189 0.44 14.73 4.45
N ILE A 190 0.85 15.10 5.65
CA ILE A 190 0.54 14.36 6.88
C ILE A 190 -0.42 15.18 7.72
N TYR A 191 -1.59 14.60 7.96
CA TYR A 191 -2.66 15.16 8.77
C TYR A 191 -2.77 14.35 10.06
N LYS A 192 -2.79 15.03 11.21
CA LYS A 192 -2.94 14.39 12.52
C LYS A 192 -4.26 14.77 13.15
N ALA A 193 -4.90 13.83 13.84
CA ALA A 193 -6.10 14.09 14.61
C ALA A 193 -5.84 15.28 15.56
N SER A 194 -6.83 16.17 15.66
CA SER A 194 -6.74 17.27 16.62
C SER A 194 -7.26 16.75 17.95
N ASN A 195 -6.36 16.50 18.90
CA ASN A 195 -6.78 16.26 20.27
C ASN A 195 -7.57 17.50 20.73
N THR A 196 -8.85 17.32 21.07
CA THR A 196 -9.69 18.35 21.71
C THR A 196 -9.24 18.60 23.13
#